data_AF-A0AAD8BD44-F1
#
_entry.id   AF-A0AAD8BD44-F1
#
_cell.length_a   1.000
_cell.length_b   1.000
_cell.length_c   1.000
_cell.angle_alpha   90.00
_cell.angle_beta   90.00
_cell.angle_gamma   90.00
#
_symmetry.space_group_name_H-M   'P 1'
#
loop_
_entity.id
_entity.type
_entity.pdbx_description
1 polymer ?
#
loop_
_entity_poly.entity_id
_entity_poly.type
_entity_poly.pdbx_seq_one_letter_code
_entity_poly.pdbx_strand_id
1 'polypeptide(L)'
;MRPVGPWSVVIGLLLGVVRASDKYDFEGEHDKWTTNEDQDRGFKLVKASEARFEPGRPSKDTTLNTSEGHYGYASYDGSEEHFFLKRCLEPTGAQCQLRFNAIMGHEANVFVGTKLKCNCSESVQDTFFYSQLVNGSSADGWVNYNIPIGEHVLTFEVNLFAINQREGSFVAIDDLELVDCETKAVDEVVCPADRPFHCYGTSVCLSLDQRCDLHQDCLCGEDELDKLC
;
A
#
# COMPACT_ATOMS: atom_id res chain seq x y z
N MET A 1 -17.99 60.85 12.62
CA MET A 1 -16.92 60.35 11.73
C MET A 1 -15.95 59.53 12.55
N ARG A 2 -16.08 58.20 12.47
CA ARG A 2 -15.05 57.19 12.79
C ARG A 2 -15.26 56.07 11.76
N PRO A 3 -14.21 55.62 11.05
CA PRO A 3 -14.39 54.76 9.89
C PRO A 3 -14.58 53.29 10.28
N VAL A 4 -15.29 52.60 9.40
CA VAL A 4 -15.59 51.18 9.37
C VAL A 4 -14.30 50.42 9.02
N GLY A 5 -13.90 49.47 9.86
CA GLY A 5 -12.84 48.49 9.55
C GLY A 5 -13.46 47.16 9.12
N PRO A 6 -12.92 46.48 8.07
CA PRO A 6 -13.53 45.29 7.53
C PRO A 6 -13.25 44.07 8.41
N TRP A 7 -14.25 43.19 8.49
CA TRP A 7 -14.17 41.89 9.12
C TRP A 7 -13.22 40.99 8.31
N SER A 8 -12.03 40.70 8.85
CA SER A 8 -11.23 39.58 8.34
C SER A 8 -11.83 38.29 8.89
N VAL A 9 -12.68 37.67 8.07
CA VAL A 9 -13.06 36.26 8.26
C VAL A 9 -11.81 35.45 7.95
N VAL A 10 -11.16 34.93 8.98
CA VAL A 10 -10.13 33.90 8.82
C VAL A 10 -10.87 32.61 8.48
N ILE A 11 -11.05 32.35 7.19
CA ILE A 11 -11.43 31.01 6.71
C ILE A 11 -10.19 30.14 6.93
N GLY A 12 -10.14 29.48 8.08
CA GLY A 12 -9.27 28.35 8.28
C GLY A 12 -9.70 27.28 7.29
N LEU A 13 -8.97 27.15 6.17
CA LEU A 13 -9.02 25.96 5.34
C LEU A 13 -8.49 24.81 6.18
N LEU A 14 -9.40 24.12 6.87
CA LEU A 14 -9.23 22.72 7.23
C LEU A 14 -9.13 21.95 5.90
N LEU A 15 -7.92 21.88 5.34
CA LEU A 15 -7.56 20.85 4.38
C LEU A 15 -7.44 19.53 5.15
N GLY A 16 -8.57 19.05 5.69
CA GLY A 16 -8.78 17.63 5.82
C GLY A 16 -8.95 17.11 4.40
N VAL A 17 -7.84 16.76 3.76
CA VAL A 17 -7.88 15.96 2.54
C VAL A 17 -8.48 14.63 2.96
N VAL A 18 -9.80 14.50 2.82
CA VAL A 18 -10.46 13.20 2.86
C VAL A 18 -9.92 12.46 1.65
N ARG A 19 -8.90 11.61 1.86
CA ARG A 19 -8.41 10.73 0.80
C ARG A 19 -9.56 9.83 0.37
N ALA A 20 -9.71 9.64 -0.94
CA ALA A 20 -10.64 8.66 -1.50
C ALA A 20 -10.37 7.29 -0.85
N SER A 21 -11.44 6.59 -0.44
CA SER A 21 -11.45 5.37 0.38
C SER A 21 -10.12 4.60 0.39
N ASP A 22 -9.45 4.60 1.54
CA ASP A 22 -8.30 3.74 1.80
C ASP A 22 -8.69 2.28 2.07
N LYS A 23 -9.99 1.97 1.93
CA LYS A 23 -10.57 0.63 2.01
C LYS A 23 -10.76 0.02 0.62
N TYR A 24 -10.40 -1.25 0.48
CA TYR A 24 -10.76 -2.14 -0.61
C TYR A 24 -11.43 -3.40 -0.07
N ASP A 25 -12.70 -3.56 -0.41
CA ASP A 25 -13.61 -4.57 0.13
C ASP A 25 -14.16 -5.52 -0.94
N PHE A 26 -13.58 -5.49 -2.14
CA PHE A 26 -13.91 -6.36 -3.28
C PHE A 26 -15.34 -6.21 -3.87
N GLU A 27 -16.17 -5.25 -3.41
CA GLU A 27 -17.58 -5.15 -3.83
C GLU A 27 -17.88 -4.18 -4.99
N GLY A 28 -16.92 -3.40 -5.47
CA GLY A 28 -17.20 -2.36 -6.46
C GLY A 28 -16.01 -1.82 -7.24
N GLU A 29 -16.29 -0.85 -8.13
CA GLU A 29 -15.30 -0.23 -9.02
C GLU A 29 -14.54 0.91 -8.32
N HIS A 30 -13.64 0.61 -7.39
CA HIS A 30 -12.66 1.61 -6.92
C HIS A 30 -11.46 0.89 -6.29
N ASP A 31 -10.67 0.22 -7.13
CA ASP A 31 -9.47 -0.43 -6.64
C ASP A 31 -8.19 0.24 -7.15
N LYS A 32 -7.36 0.70 -6.21
CA LYS A 32 -5.96 1.09 -6.46
C LYS A 32 -5.00 -0.07 -6.18
N TRP A 33 -5.51 -1.14 -5.58
CA TRP A 33 -4.83 -2.41 -5.51
C TRP A 33 -4.88 -3.05 -6.91
N THR A 34 -3.79 -3.72 -7.25
CA THR A 34 -3.58 -4.35 -8.54
C THR A 34 -2.97 -5.71 -8.32
N THR A 35 -3.25 -6.63 -9.23
CA THR A 35 -2.55 -7.91 -9.34
C THR A 35 -1.42 -7.78 -10.37
N ASN A 36 -0.49 -8.73 -10.41
CA ASN A 36 0.44 -8.78 -11.54
C ASN A 36 -0.31 -9.21 -12.81
N GLU A 37 -0.51 -8.26 -13.74
CA GLU A 37 -1.18 -8.48 -15.03
C GLU A 37 -0.42 -9.48 -15.92
N ASP A 38 0.90 -9.56 -15.76
CA ASP A 38 1.77 -10.34 -16.65
C ASP A 38 1.74 -11.86 -16.45
N GLN A 39 1.06 -12.40 -15.41
CA GLN A 39 1.18 -13.84 -15.10
C GLN A 39 -0.09 -14.61 -14.67
N ASP A 40 -1.32 -14.07 -14.70
CA ASP A 40 -2.54 -14.75 -14.17
C ASP A 40 -2.41 -15.21 -12.69
N ARG A 41 -1.44 -14.63 -11.95
CA ARG A 41 -1.01 -15.03 -10.59
C ARG A 41 -1.37 -13.99 -9.53
N GLY A 42 -2.57 -13.43 -9.66
CA GLY A 42 -3.18 -12.54 -8.70
C GLY A 42 -4.13 -13.25 -7.74
N PHE A 43 -4.49 -12.59 -6.65
CA PHE A 43 -5.72 -12.94 -5.94
C PHE A 43 -6.90 -12.83 -6.92
N LYS A 44 -7.68 -13.89 -7.02
CA LYS A 44 -8.87 -13.94 -7.88
C LYS A 44 -10.06 -13.41 -7.11
N LEU A 45 -10.86 -12.56 -7.75
CA LEU A 45 -12.14 -12.13 -7.20
C LEU A 45 -13.09 -13.33 -7.18
N VAL A 46 -13.64 -13.67 -6.02
CA VAL A 46 -14.57 -14.78 -5.85
C VAL A 46 -15.83 -14.30 -5.15
N LYS A 47 -17.00 -14.66 -5.69
CA LYS A 47 -18.29 -14.46 -5.02
C LYS A 47 -18.53 -15.56 -3.99
N ALA A 48 -18.91 -15.21 -2.77
CA ALA A 48 -19.04 -16.16 -1.66
C ALA A 48 -20.06 -17.31 -1.94
N SER A 49 -21.11 -17.04 -2.71
CA SER A 49 -22.07 -18.08 -3.15
C SER A 49 -21.46 -19.15 -4.07
N GLU A 50 -20.36 -18.85 -4.76
CA GLU A 50 -19.63 -19.77 -5.65
C GLU A 50 -18.64 -20.65 -4.89
N ALA A 51 -18.29 -20.28 -3.65
CA ALA A 51 -17.43 -21.03 -2.74
C ALA A 51 -17.98 -22.43 -2.38
N ARG A 52 -19.29 -22.65 -2.58
CA ARG A 52 -20.01 -23.88 -2.23
C ARG A 52 -19.47 -25.17 -2.87
N PHE A 53 -18.62 -25.06 -3.88
CA PHE A 53 -18.10 -26.21 -4.63
C PHE A 53 -16.71 -26.68 -4.17
N GLU A 54 -16.06 -25.97 -3.25
CA GLU A 54 -14.65 -26.20 -2.90
C GLU A 54 -14.47 -26.24 -1.38
N PRO A 55 -14.01 -27.37 -0.80
CA PRO A 55 -13.86 -27.53 0.65
C PRO A 55 -12.96 -26.46 1.28
N GLY A 56 -13.45 -25.82 2.33
CA GLY A 56 -12.71 -24.82 3.10
C GLY A 56 -12.88 -23.38 2.62
N ARG A 57 -13.46 -23.14 1.43
CA ARG A 57 -13.69 -21.76 0.96
C ARG A 57 -14.76 -21.04 1.82
N PRO A 58 -14.57 -19.75 2.13
CA PRO A 58 -15.55 -19.00 2.92
C PRO A 58 -16.90 -18.89 2.20
N SER A 59 -17.98 -19.29 2.85
CA SER A 59 -19.34 -19.20 2.29
C SER A 59 -19.98 -17.81 2.42
N LYS A 60 -19.28 -16.88 3.08
CA LYS A 60 -19.66 -15.49 3.29
C LYS A 60 -18.42 -14.62 3.29
N ASP A 61 -18.54 -13.44 2.70
CA ASP A 61 -17.55 -12.36 2.80
C ASP A 61 -17.61 -11.68 4.19
N THR A 62 -16.67 -10.78 4.48
CA THR A 62 -16.68 -10.00 5.73
C THR A 62 -17.44 -8.69 5.61
N THR A 63 -17.43 -8.06 4.44
CA THR A 63 -18.02 -6.74 4.17
C THR A 63 -19.53 -6.70 4.41
N LEU A 64 -20.25 -7.61 3.75
CA LEU A 64 -21.70 -7.75 3.77
C LEU A 64 -22.15 -8.87 4.73
N ASN A 65 -21.25 -9.80 5.07
CA ASN A 65 -21.55 -11.02 5.82
C ASN A 65 -22.65 -11.85 5.13
N THR A 66 -22.57 -11.95 3.80
CA THR A 66 -23.55 -12.65 2.97
C THR A 66 -22.89 -13.54 1.93
N SER A 67 -23.66 -14.42 1.29
CA SER A 67 -23.19 -15.17 0.13
C SER A 67 -23.12 -14.31 -1.14
N GLU A 68 -23.66 -13.09 -1.11
CA GLU A 68 -23.72 -12.20 -2.27
C GLU A 68 -22.48 -11.31 -2.41
N GLY A 69 -21.67 -11.20 -1.35
CA GLY A 69 -20.41 -10.46 -1.38
C GLY A 69 -19.26 -11.23 -2.03
N HIS A 70 -18.14 -10.53 -2.16
CA HIS A 70 -16.93 -10.93 -2.85
C HIS A 70 -15.73 -10.80 -1.93
N TYR A 71 -14.68 -11.54 -2.25
CA TYR A 71 -13.39 -11.46 -1.56
C TYR A 71 -12.27 -11.87 -2.51
N GLY A 72 -11.03 -11.54 -2.16
CA GLY A 72 -9.85 -12.01 -2.86
C GLY A 72 -9.50 -13.44 -2.46
N TYR A 73 -9.19 -14.31 -3.43
CA TYR A 73 -8.88 -15.72 -3.19
C TYR A 73 -7.64 -16.19 -3.94
N ALA A 74 -6.76 -16.90 -3.25
CA ALA A 74 -5.57 -17.53 -3.80
C ALA A 74 -5.52 -18.99 -3.33
N SER A 75 -5.29 -19.94 -4.23
CA SER A 75 -5.13 -21.37 -3.89
C SER A 75 -3.95 -21.96 -4.61
N TYR A 76 -3.36 -23.03 -4.06
CA TYR A 76 -2.27 -23.75 -4.71
C TYR A 76 -2.60 -24.06 -6.18
N ASP A 77 -1.69 -23.68 -7.07
CA ASP A 77 -1.83 -23.83 -8.53
C ASP A 77 -0.84 -24.84 -9.12
N GLY A 78 -0.10 -25.56 -8.29
CA GLY A 78 0.96 -26.46 -8.74
C GLY A 78 2.33 -25.81 -8.87
N SER A 79 2.48 -24.53 -8.50
CA SER A 79 3.76 -23.81 -8.47
C SER A 79 4.15 -23.39 -7.05
N GLU A 80 5.45 -23.19 -6.83
CA GLU A 80 6.02 -22.61 -5.60
C GLU A 80 6.01 -21.06 -5.64
N GLU A 81 5.36 -20.47 -6.65
CA GLU A 81 5.35 -19.02 -6.85
C GLU A 81 4.20 -18.35 -6.09
N HIS A 82 4.37 -17.06 -5.77
CA HIS A 82 3.49 -16.35 -4.86
C HIS A 82 2.29 -15.72 -5.59
N PHE A 83 1.15 -15.57 -4.90
CA PHE A 83 0.03 -14.76 -5.40
C PHE A 83 0.14 -13.32 -4.91
N PHE A 84 0.02 -12.35 -5.81
CA PHE A 84 0.32 -10.94 -5.52
C PHE A 84 -0.95 -10.07 -5.49
N LEU A 85 -1.05 -9.23 -4.46
CA LEU A 85 -1.90 -8.05 -4.45
C LEU A 85 -1.05 -6.87 -3.98
N LYS A 86 -1.02 -5.78 -4.75
CA LYS A 86 -0.12 -4.65 -4.49
C LYS A 86 -0.80 -3.31 -4.68
N ARG A 87 -0.39 -2.30 -3.92
CA ARG A 87 -0.86 -0.93 -4.07
C ARG A 87 0.31 0.03 -3.90
N CYS A 88 0.39 0.99 -4.81
CA CYS A 88 1.34 2.08 -4.67
C CYS A 88 0.79 3.14 -3.72
N LEU A 89 1.61 3.58 -2.78
CA LEU A 89 1.28 4.52 -1.72
C LEU A 89 2.23 5.71 -1.74
N GLU A 90 1.66 6.88 -1.48
CA GLU A 90 2.40 8.08 -1.14
C GLU A 90 3.10 7.93 0.21
N PRO A 91 4.06 8.80 0.56
CA PRO A 91 4.70 8.83 1.88
C PRO A 91 3.70 8.67 3.02
N THR A 92 4.09 7.90 4.04
CA THR A 92 3.25 7.55 5.21
C THR A 92 3.93 7.91 6.51
N GLY A 93 3.13 8.19 7.54
CA GLY A 93 3.63 8.42 8.89
C GLY A 93 3.98 7.14 9.65
N ALA A 94 4.74 7.28 10.74
CA ALA A 94 5.22 6.15 11.56
C ALA A 94 4.13 5.26 12.19
N GLN A 95 2.87 5.69 12.20
CA GLN A 95 1.74 4.91 12.74
C GLN A 95 1.00 4.13 11.65
N CYS A 96 1.41 4.22 10.39
CA CYS A 96 0.71 3.58 9.29
C CYS A 96 0.60 2.06 9.47
N GLN A 97 -0.61 1.56 9.29
CA GLN A 97 -0.96 0.16 9.43
C GLN A 97 -1.79 -0.30 8.24
N LEU A 98 -1.56 -1.54 7.82
CA LEU A 98 -2.44 -2.26 6.92
C LEU A 98 -3.29 -3.23 7.74
N ARG A 99 -4.60 -3.03 7.70
CA ARG A 99 -5.59 -3.93 8.29
C ARG A 99 -6.29 -4.72 7.18
N PHE A 100 -6.57 -5.99 7.43
CA PHE A 100 -7.34 -6.82 6.51
C PHE A 100 -7.92 -8.04 7.22
N ASN A 101 -8.99 -8.61 6.68
CA ASN A 101 -9.52 -9.88 7.12
C ASN A 101 -8.94 -11.01 6.26
N ALA A 102 -8.59 -12.14 6.87
CA ALA A 102 -8.17 -13.32 6.11
C ALA A 102 -8.59 -14.65 6.73
N ILE A 103 -8.75 -15.64 5.86
CA ILE A 103 -8.85 -17.07 6.19
C ILE A 103 -7.69 -17.76 5.50
N MET A 104 -6.89 -18.50 6.27
CA MET A 104 -5.75 -19.25 5.74
C MET A 104 -6.01 -20.75 5.95
N GLY A 105 -6.10 -21.47 4.84
CA GLY A 105 -6.16 -22.93 4.82
C GLY A 105 -4.91 -23.57 5.41
N HIS A 106 -4.90 -24.90 5.43
CA HIS A 106 -3.74 -25.66 5.90
C HIS A 106 -2.49 -25.35 5.06
N GLU A 107 -1.33 -25.16 5.70
CA GLU A 107 -0.05 -24.89 5.02
C GLU A 107 -0.11 -23.70 4.04
N ALA A 108 -0.91 -22.67 4.39
CA ALA A 108 -1.00 -21.41 3.69
C ALA A 108 -0.51 -20.26 4.56
N ASN A 109 0.20 -19.31 3.97
CA ASN A 109 0.75 -18.16 4.68
C ASN A 109 0.59 -16.89 3.86
N VAL A 110 0.39 -15.76 4.53
CA VAL A 110 0.46 -14.43 3.92
C VAL A 110 1.69 -13.70 4.42
N PHE A 111 2.41 -13.09 3.49
CA PHE A 111 3.50 -12.17 3.77
C PHE A 111 3.08 -10.78 3.35
N VAL A 112 3.28 -9.81 4.23
CA VAL A 112 3.13 -8.39 3.90
C VAL A 112 4.50 -7.76 3.89
N GLY A 113 4.79 -7.00 2.84
CA GLY A 113 6.03 -6.24 2.75
C GLY A 113 5.93 -5.02 1.87
N THR A 114 7.01 -4.24 1.87
CA THR A 114 7.08 -2.95 1.19
C THR A 114 8.23 -2.92 0.21
N LYS A 115 8.07 -2.17 -0.87
CA LYS A 115 9.11 -1.95 -1.86
C LYS A 115 9.19 -0.46 -2.17
N LEU A 116 10.37 0.12 -2.00
CA LEU A 116 10.59 1.53 -2.33
C LEU A 116 10.29 1.79 -3.82
N LYS A 117 9.64 2.91 -4.14
CA LYS A 117 9.33 3.32 -5.51
C LYS A 117 9.58 4.81 -5.67
N CYS A 118 10.36 5.20 -6.68
CA CYS A 118 10.53 6.62 -6.99
C CYS A 118 9.30 7.25 -7.64
N ASN A 119 8.54 6.44 -8.38
CA ASN A 119 7.26 6.80 -8.93
C ASN A 119 6.42 5.51 -9.08
N CYS A 120 5.11 5.61 -8.86
CA CYS A 120 4.17 4.51 -9.06
C CYS A 120 4.09 4.03 -10.51
N SER A 121 4.56 4.82 -11.49
CA SER A 121 4.61 4.42 -12.90
C SER A 121 5.88 3.69 -13.32
N GLU A 122 6.89 3.60 -12.45
CA GLU A 122 8.21 3.04 -12.82
C GLU A 122 8.66 1.94 -11.85
N SER A 123 9.25 0.88 -12.38
CA SER A 123 9.89 -0.18 -11.60
C SER A 123 11.33 0.20 -11.26
N VAL A 124 11.53 1.20 -10.41
CA VAL A 124 12.89 1.51 -9.92
C VAL A 124 13.16 0.69 -8.65
N GLN A 125 14.24 -0.08 -8.68
CA GLN A 125 14.87 -0.86 -7.60
C GLN A 125 13.99 -1.82 -6.77
N ASP A 126 14.39 -3.09 -6.77
CA ASP A 126 13.80 -4.18 -5.97
C ASP A 126 14.33 -4.22 -4.53
N THR A 127 14.36 -3.08 -3.83
CA THR A 127 14.71 -3.14 -2.41
C THR A 127 13.44 -3.44 -1.60
N PHE A 128 13.23 -4.73 -1.35
CA PHE A 128 12.13 -5.26 -0.57
C PHE A 128 12.46 -5.13 0.92
N PHE A 129 11.67 -4.33 1.64
CA PHE A 129 11.81 -4.14 3.07
C PHE A 129 10.62 -4.77 3.79
N TYR A 130 10.96 -5.60 4.79
CA TYR A 130 10.06 -6.23 5.75
C TYR A 130 9.18 -7.35 5.16
N SER A 131 9.27 -8.56 5.72
CA SER A 131 8.31 -9.63 5.49
C SER A 131 7.71 -10.03 6.84
N GLN A 132 6.49 -9.58 7.12
CA GLN A 132 5.77 -10.08 8.29
C GLN A 132 5.01 -11.34 7.87
N LEU A 133 5.41 -12.48 8.44
CA LEU A 133 4.67 -13.72 8.32
C LEU A 133 3.39 -13.63 9.14
N VAL A 134 2.27 -13.82 8.47
CA VAL A 134 0.97 -13.96 9.10
C VAL A 134 0.61 -15.44 9.08
N ASN A 135 0.69 -16.08 10.26
CA ASN A 135 0.23 -17.45 10.45
C ASN A 135 -1.27 -17.43 10.78
N GLY A 136 -2.07 -18.11 9.98
CA GLY A 136 -3.50 -18.29 10.23
C GLY A 136 -3.87 -19.77 10.38
N SER A 137 -5.02 -20.01 11.02
CA SER A 137 -5.69 -21.32 11.06
C SER A 137 -7.08 -21.16 10.47
N SER A 138 -7.48 -22.04 9.55
CA SER A 138 -8.82 -22.03 8.94
C SER A 138 -9.94 -22.45 9.91
N ALA A 139 -9.59 -22.92 11.11
CA ALA A 139 -10.56 -23.40 12.09
C ALA A 139 -11.44 -22.29 12.68
N ASP A 140 -10.98 -21.03 12.64
CA ASP A 140 -11.59 -19.90 13.37
C ASP A 140 -12.42 -18.96 12.48
N GLY A 141 -12.55 -19.26 11.18
CA GLY A 141 -13.20 -18.36 10.22
C GLY A 141 -12.35 -17.10 9.98
N TRP A 142 -13.01 -15.98 9.62
CA TRP A 142 -12.34 -14.73 9.28
C TRP A 142 -11.60 -14.15 10.49
N VAL A 143 -10.30 -13.91 10.32
CA VAL A 143 -9.44 -13.28 11.33
C VAL A 143 -9.00 -11.90 10.82
N ASN A 144 -9.13 -10.88 11.67
CA ASN A 144 -8.62 -9.54 11.37
C ASN A 144 -7.14 -9.44 11.73
N TYR A 145 -6.33 -9.05 10.76
CA TYR A 145 -4.89 -8.83 10.92
C TYR A 145 -4.59 -7.34 10.88
N ASN A 146 -3.58 -6.94 11.65
CA ASN A 146 -3.09 -5.58 11.70
C ASN A 146 -1.57 -5.57 11.58
N ILE A 147 -1.06 -5.10 10.44
CA ILE A 147 0.35 -5.17 10.06
C ILE A 147 0.93 -3.76 10.05
N PRO A 148 1.94 -3.46 10.88
CA PRO A 148 2.64 -2.19 10.83
C PRO A 148 3.33 -2.01 9.47
N ILE A 149 2.99 -0.93 8.76
CA ILE A 149 3.69 -0.48 7.55
C ILE A 149 4.76 0.54 7.94
N GLY A 150 4.41 1.47 8.84
CA GLY A 150 5.35 2.47 9.37
C GLY A 150 5.62 3.63 8.43
N GLU A 151 6.68 4.36 8.74
CA GLU A 151 7.05 5.60 8.06
C GLU A 151 7.77 5.32 6.75
N HIS A 152 7.28 5.91 5.66
CA HIS A 152 7.94 5.92 4.37
C HIS A 152 8.08 7.37 3.90
N VAL A 153 9.31 7.78 3.61
CA VAL A 153 9.66 9.16 3.23
C VAL A 153 9.49 9.43 1.73
N LEU A 154 9.43 8.37 0.94
CA LEU A 154 9.18 8.39 -0.50
C LEU A 154 8.00 7.49 -0.81
N THR A 155 7.51 7.59 -2.05
CA THR A 155 6.54 6.66 -2.60
C THR A 155 7.03 5.21 -2.46
N PHE A 156 6.11 4.29 -2.25
CA PHE A 156 6.43 2.87 -2.08
C PHE A 156 5.26 2.00 -2.49
N GLU A 157 5.50 0.72 -2.63
CA GLU A 157 4.50 -0.28 -2.95
C GLU A 157 4.33 -1.21 -1.76
N VAL A 158 3.11 -1.26 -1.20
CA VAL A 158 2.73 -2.31 -0.26
C VAL A 158 2.32 -3.54 -1.06
N ASN A 159 2.83 -4.69 -0.65
CA ASN A 159 2.61 -5.96 -1.31
C ASN A 159 2.14 -7.02 -0.32
N LEU A 160 1.09 -7.76 -0.69
CA LEU A 160 0.65 -8.98 -0.03
C LEU A 160 0.96 -10.16 -0.93
N PHE A 161 1.63 -11.17 -0.36
CA PHE A 161 1.99 -12.41 -1.03
C PHE A 161 1.34 -13.58 -0.30
N ALA A 162 0.57 -14.40 -1.00
CA ALA A 162 0.16 -15.70 -0.46
C ALA A 162 1.11 -16.80 -0.95
N ILE A 163 1.58 -17.62 -0.02
CA ILE A 163 2.28 -18.88 -0.29
C ILE A 163 1.38 -20.03 0.14
N ASN A 164 0.92 -20.80 -0.85
CA ASN A 164 0.12 -22.00 -0.66
C ASN A 164 1.00 -23.20 -0.99
N GLN A 165 1.34 -24.04 -0.01
CA GLN A 165 2.45 -25.00 -0.19
C GLN A 165 2.04 -26.33 -0.84
N ARG A 166 0.74 -26.67 -0.85
CA ARG A 166 0.27 -27.92 -1.47
C ARG A 166 -1.19 -27.86 -1.88
N GLU A 167 -1.64 -28.93 -2.55
CA GLU A 167 -3.04 -29.12 -2.90
C GLU A 167 -3.96 -29.00 -1.67
N GLY A 168 -4.99 -28.16 -1.80
CA GLY A 168 -5.90 -27.81 -0.71
C GLY A 168 -5.48 -26.63 0.16
N SER A 169 -4.26 -26.09 0.01
CA SER A 169 -3.84 -24.83 0.63
C SER A 169 -4.47 -23.63 -0.08
N PHE A 170 -4.97 -22.67 0.70
CA PHE A 170 -5.57 -21.45 0.17
C PHE A 170 -5.48 -20.28 1.15
N VAL A 171 -5.62 -19.08 0.62
CA VAL A 171 -5.83 -17.83 1.36
C VAL A 171 -7.05 -17.13 0.77
N ALA A 172 -7.98 -16.71 1.63
CA ALA A 172 -8.98 -15.71 1.31
C ALA A 172 -8.66 -14.42 2.06
N ILE A 173 -8.78 -13.27 1.41
CA ILE A 173 -8.60 -11.94 2.01
C ILE A 173 -9.78 -11.04 1.68
N ASP A 174 -10.12 -10.13 2.58
CA ASP A 174 -11.21 -9.17 2.42
C ASP A 174 -10.93 -7.91 3.27
N ASP A 175 -11.67 -6.82 3.02
CA ASP A 175 -11.62 -5.57 3.81
C ASP A 175 -10.20 -5.01 4.05
N LEU A 176 -9.41 -4.81 3.00
CA LEU A 176 -8.09 -4.19 3.11
C LEU A 176 -8.25 -2.70 3.42
N GLU A 177 -7.61 -2.21 4.47
CA GLU A 177 -7.71 -0.83 4.92
C GLU A 177 -6.35 -0.29 5.37
N LEU A 178 -5.97 0.89 4.89
CA LEU A 178 -4.83 1.63 5.44
C LEU A 178 -5.31 2.55 6.57
N VAL A 179 -4.69 2.44 7.73
CA VAL A 179 -5.08 3.16 8.95
C VAL A 179 -3.91 3.97 9.49
N ASP A 180 -4.18 5.21 9.90
CA ASP A 180 -3.23 6.16 10.49
C ASP A 180 -1.97 6.38 9.63
N CYS A 181 -2.16 6.39 8.31
CA CYS A 181 -1.09 6.49 7.32
C CYS A 181 -0.77 7.94 6.92
N GLU A 182 -1.44 8.94 7.49
CA GLU A 182 -1.10 10.33 7.20
C GLU A 182 0.32 10.66 7.67
N THR A 183 1.06 11.41 6.85
CA THR A 183 2.31 12.00 7.28
C THR A 183 2.03 13.13 8.26
N LYS A 184 2.84 13.23 9.31
CA LYS A 184 2.92 14.49 10.04
C LYS A 184 3.52 15.53 9.11
N ALA A 185 3.07 16.78 9.20
CA ALA A 185 3.78 17.88 8.55
C ALA A 185 5.24 17.84 9.02
N VAL A 186 6.14 17.51 8.10
CA VAL A 186 7.57 17.58 8.35
C VAL A 186 7.92 19.07 8.35
N ASP A 187 8.71 19.51 9.33
CA ASP A 187 9.27 20.86 9.29
C ASP A 187 9.96 21.06 7.93
N GLU A 188 9.74 22.21 7.29
CA GLU A 188 10.39 22.51 6.01
C GLU A 188 11.90 22.31 6.17
N VAL A 189 12.47 21.37 5.40
CA VAL A 189 13.91 21.12 5.42
C VAL A 189 14.58 22.35 4.84
N VAL A 190 15.28 23.11 5.69
CA VAL A 190 16.04 24.27 5.26
C VAL A 190 17.44 23.84 4.86
N CYS A 191 17.67 23.77 3.55
CA CYS A 191 19.01 23.52 3.04
C CYS A 191 19.93 24.74 3.21
N PRO A 192 21.22 24.53 3.53
CA PRO A 192 22.17 25.63 3.69
C PRO A 192 22.52 26.27 2.34
N ALA A 193 23.01 27.51 2.37
CA ALA A 193 23.25 28.30 1.16
C ALA A 193 24.30 27.70 0.20
N ASP A 194 25.24 26.91 0.72
CA ASP A 194 26.27 26.21 -0.05
C ASP A 194 25.77 24.90 -0.69
N ARG A 195 24.65 24.35 -0.20
CA ARG A 195 24.01 23.15 -0.74
C ARG A 195 22.51 23.39 -0.89
N PRO A 196 22.09 24.27 -1.83
CA PRO A 196 20.72 24.76 -1.87
C PRO A 196 19.71 23.79 -2.51
N PHE A 197 20.17 22.71 -3.16
CA PHE A 197 19.28 21.76 -3.83
C PHE A 197 18.82 20.70 -2.83
N HIS A 198 17.51 20.53 -2.65
CA HIS A 198 16.93 19.58 -1.70
C HIS A 198 16.41 18.34 -2.43
N CYS A 199 16.91 17.15 -2.06
CA CYS A 199 16.35 15.90 -2.56
C CYS A 199 14.96 15.67 -1.96
N TYR A 200 13.98 15.43 -2.84
CA TYR A 200 12.57 15.37 -2.48
C TYR A 200 12.29 14.29 -1.42
N GLY A 201 11.50 14.63 -0.41
CA GLY A 201 11.10 13.70 0.64
C GLY A 201 12.23 13.28 1.59
N THR A 202 13.47 13.75 1.43
CA THR A 202 14.60 13.36 2.30
C THR A 202 15.13 14.55 3.10
N SER A 203 16.17 14.35 3.91
CA SER A 203 16.93 15.45 4.53
C SER A 203 18.23 15.78 3.78
N VAL A 204 18.39 15.27 2.55
CA VAL A 204 19.63 15.39 1.78
C VAL A 204 19.63 16.71 1.01
N CYS A 205 20.70 17.47 1.15
CA CYS A 205 20.93 18.72 0.45
C CYS A 205 22.22 18.62 -0.38
N LEU A 206 22.14 18.97 -1.66
CA LEU A 206 23.22 18.91 -2.64
C LEU A 206 23.68 20.31 -3.05
N SER A 207 24.95 20.43 -3.41
CA SER A 207 25.46 21.65 -4.06
C SER A 207 25.05 21.70 -5.54
N LEU A 208 25.11 22.88 -6.14
CA LEU A 208 24.64 23.06 -7.53
C LEU A 208 25.54 22.38 -8.57
N ASP A 209 26.77 22.04 -8.22
CA ASP A 209 27.70 21.26 -9.05
C ASP A 209 27.39 19.76 -9.05
N GLN A 210 26.62 19.28 -8.08
CA GLN A 210 26.08 17.91 -8.00
C GLN A 210 24.71 17.78 -8.68
N ARG A 211 24.34 18.75 -9.51
CA ARG A 211 23.09 18.74 -10.27
C ARG A 211 23.43 18.69 -11.74
N CYS A 212 22.85 17.73 -12.46
CA CYS A 212 23.13 17.50 -13.87
C CYS A 212 24.60 17.12 -14.12
N ASP A 213 25.20 16.39 -13.19
CA ASP A 213 26.60 15.96 -13.27
C ASP A 213 26.76 14.51 -13.75
N LEU A 214 25.64 13.88 -14.14
CA LEU A 214 25.52 12.49 -14.56
C LEU A 214 25.75 11.47 -13.44
N HIS A 215 25.77 11.92 -12.18
CA HIS A 215 25.76 11.09 -11.01
C HIS A 215 24.40 11.18 -10.31
N GLN A 216 23.88 10.03 -9.87
CA GLN A 216 22.64 10.01 -9.10
C GLN A 216 22.95 10.21 -7.61
N ASP A 217 22.88 11.46 -7.15
CA ASP A 217 23.10 11.82 -5.75
C ASP A 217 21.81 11.77 -4.91
N CYS A 218 20.66 12.06 -5.51
CA CYS A 218 19.38 11.83 -4.84
C CYS A 218 18.90 10.39 -5.01
N LEU A 219 18.15 9.88 -4.02
CA LEU A 219 17.68 8.49 -4.01
C LEU A 219 16.81 8.15 -5.23
N CYS A 220 16.12 9.13 -5.81
CA CYS A 220 15.29 8.96 -6.99
C CYS A 220 15.80 9.68 -8.24
N GLY A 221 17.03 10.19 -8.21
CA GLY A 221 17.67 10.83 -9.35
C GLY A 221 17.00 12.12 -9.79
N GLU A 222 16.25 12.77 -8.90
CA GLU A 222 15.62 14.05 -9.21
C GLU A 222 16.65 15.15 -9.53
N ASP A 223 17.88 15.03 -9.03
CA ASP A 223 19.03 15.87 -9.35
C ASP A 223 19.47 15.81 -10.82
N GLU A 224 19.12 14.73 -11.53
CA GLU A 224 19.53 14.48 -12.92
C GLU A 224 18.37 14.59 -13.93
N LEU A 225 17.21 15.13 -13.52
CA LEU A 225 16.06 15.28 -14.41
C LEU A 225 16.26 16.40 -15.45
N ASP A 226 15.92 16.12 -16.70
CA ASP A 226 15.93 17.05 -17.85
C ASP A 226 15.18 18.38 -17.65
N LYS A 227 14.32 18.50 -16.62
CA LYS A 227 13.60 19.75 -16.30
C LYS A 227 14.37 20.65 -15.33
N LEU A 228 15.32 20.07 -14.61
CA LEU A 228 16.20 20.73 -13.64
C LEU A 228 17.57 21.04 -14.24
N CYS A 229 17.91 20.29 -15.30
CA CYS A 229 18.87 20.59 -16.35
C CYS A 229 18.19 21.38 -17.49
#